data_AF-A0A9P6LH58-F1
#
_entry.id   AF-A0A9P6LH58-F1
#
_cell.length_a   1.000
_cell.length_b   1.000
_cell.length_c   1.000
_cell.angle_alpha   90.00
_cell.angle_beta   90.00
_cell.angle_gamma   90.00
#
_symmetry.space_group_name_H-M   'P 1'
#
loop_
_entity.id
_entity.type
_entity.pdbx_description
1 polymer ?
#
loop_
_entity_poly.entity_id
_entity_poly.type
_entity_poly.pdbx_seq_one_letter_code
_entity_poly.pdbx_strand_id
1 'polypeptide(L)'
;MASPTTNVVLRKITIISFPPAFIILLIHGIISNCAFPALGILPIVSSAILGLFIIRRDVVAALGSPIQALSPSNIFFADLFLAGFHFIFLLISWAMIRDPWDRGQVVLGTYGTVPMMVNTGIHLYILIPQIGHLFVNRTCDCPHCQTVTKTSYFSSGVSEYTPLSDGDTEPEVVERDLEAGH
;
A
#
# COMPACT_ATOMS: atom_id res chain seq x y z
N MET A 1 -4.96 11.75 -4.22
CA MET A 1 -4.64 10.50 -3.50
C MET A 1 -5.93 9.92 -2.96
N ALA A 2 -6.12 8.61 -2.99
CA ALA A 2 -7.24 7.99 -2.29
C ALA A 2 -7.15 8.26 -0.79
N SER A 3 -8.28 8.59 -0.15
CA SER A 3 -8.30 8.82 1.30
C SER A 3 -7.86 7.55 2.05
N PRO A 4 -7.29 7.67 3.26
CA PRO A 4 -6.95 6.50 4.07
C PRO A 4 -8.14 5.55 4.27
N THR A 5 -9.34 6.10 4.45
CA THR A 5 -10.60 5.37 4.54
C THR A 5 -10.92 4.61 3.25
N THR A 6 -10.73 5.22 2.08
CA THR A 6 -10.90 4.55 0.78
C THR A 6 -9.93 3.38 0.64
N ASN A 7 -8.66 3.55 1.00
CA ASN A 7 -7.67 2.48 0.93
C ASN A 7 -8.05 1.30 1.82
N VAL A 8 -8.51 1.55 3.05
CA VAL A 8 -9.01 0.49 3.95
C VAL A 8 -10.19 -0.26 3.34
N VAL A 9 -11.15 0.44 2.75
CA VAL A 9 -12.30 -0.19 2.07
C VAL A 9 -11.82 -1.06 0.91
N LEU A 10 -10.91 -0.56 0.07
CA LEU A 10 -10.36 -1.33 -1.05
C LEU A 10 -9.64 -2.59 -0.57
N ARG A 11 -8.86 -2.53 0.52
CA ARG A 11 -8.24 -3.72 1.13
C ARG A 11 -9.26 -4.71 1.70
N LYS A 12 -10.39 -4.24 2.23
CA LYS A 12 -11.47 -5.15 2.65
C LYS A 12 -12.10 -5.87 1.46
N ILE A 13 -12.24 -5.19 0.33
CA ILE A 13 -12.76 -5.82 -0.91
C ILE A 13 -11.83 -6.96 -1.36
N THR A 14 -10.49 -6.78 -1.31
CA THR A 14 -9.56 -7.86 -1.67
C THR A 14 -9.75 -9.09 -0.78
N ILE A 15 -9.90 -8.89 0.53
CA ILE A 15 -10.17 -9.97 1.50
C ILE A 15 -11.52 -10.65 1.24
N ILE A 16 -12.60 -9.89 1.05
CA ILE A 16 -13.96 -10.42 0.85
C ILE A 16 -14.08 -11.13 -0.50
N SER A 17 -13.29 -10.74 -1.50
CA SER A 17 -13.29 -11.38 -2.81
C SER A 17 -12.63 -12.77 -2.81
N PHE A 18 -11.82 -13.09 -1.81
CA PHE A 18 -11.06 -14.35 -1.77
C PHE A 18 -11.94 -15.61 -1.64
N PRO A 19 -12.86 -15.73 -0.66
CA PRO A 19 -13.65 -16.95 -0.51
C PRO A 19 -14.44 -17.38 -1.76
N PRO A 20 -15.19 -16.50 -2.45
CA PRO A 20 -15.88 -16.90 -3.67
C PRO A 20 -14.90 -17.21 -4.82
N ALA A 21 -13.80 -16.46 -4.95
CA ALA A 21 -12.78 -16.73 -5.95
C ALA A 21 -12.14 -18.11 -5.75
N PHE A 22 -11.80 -18.46 -4.51
CA PHE A 22 -11.22 -19.75 -4.15
C PHE A 22 -12.11 -20.91 -4.60
N ILE A 23 -13.41 -20.85 -4.28
CA ILE A 23 -14.37 -21.91 -4.63
C ILE A 23 -14.46 -22.05 -6.15
N ILE A 24 -14.69 -20.95 -6.87
CA ILE A 24 -14.91 -20.98 -8.32
C ILE A 24 -13.65 -21.44 -9.08
N LEU A 25 -12.48 -20.89 -8.74
CA LEU A 25 -11.22 -21.23 -9.41
C LEU A 25 -10.77 -22.66 -9.11
N LEU A 26 -11.03 -23.17 -7.90
CA LEU A 26 -10.76 -24.56 -7.55
C LEU A 26 -11.64 -25.52 -8.36
N ILE A 27 -12.95 -25.25 -8.42
CA ILE A 27 -13.89 -26.04 -9.24
C ILE A 27 -13.46 -26.02 -10.71
N HIS A 28 -13.08 -24.84 -11.23
CA HIS A 28 -12.60 -24.71 -12.60
C HIS A 28 -11.35 -25.57 -12.84
N GLY A 29 -10.35 -25.54 -11.95
CA GLY A 29 -9.16 -26.39 -12.06
C GLY A 29 -9.47 -27.89 -12.06
N ILE A 30 -10.40 -28.33 -11.19
CA ILE A 30 -10.82 -29.74 -11.09
C ILE A 30 -11.53 -30.18 -12.37
N ILE A 31 -12.54 -29.43 -12.83
CA ILE A 31 -13.34 -29.82 -14.00
C ILE A 31 -12.51 -29.75 -15.28
N SER A 32 -11.61 -28.77 -15.40
CA SER A 32 -10.74 -28.63 -16.57
C SER A 32 -9.60 -29.65 -16.62
N ASN A 33 -9.38 -30.44 -15.55
CA ASN A 33 -8.19 -31.27 -15.37
C ASN A 33 -6.88 -30.49 -15.63
N CYS A 34 -6.90 -29.18 -15.38
CA CYS A 34 -5.80 -28.27 -15.63
C CYS A 34 -5.50 -27.48 -14.35
N ALA A 35 -4.22 -27.41 -13.98
CA ALA A 35 -3.81 -26.65 -12.80
C ALA A 35 -3.97 -25.13 -13.01
N PHE A 36 -3.83 -24.65 -14.24
CA PHE A 36 -3.71 -23.21 -14.51
C PHE A 36 -4.90 -22.38 -14.01
N PRO A 37 -6.17 -22.78 -14.23
CA PRO A 37 -7.31 -22.08 -13.65
C PRO A 37 -7.26 -21.96 -12.12
N ALA A 38 -6.83 -23.02 -11.42
CA ALA A 38 -6.70 -23.00 -9.97
C ALA A 38 -5.51 -22.15 -9.49
N LEU A 39 -4.45 -21.99 -10.29
CA LEU A 39 -3.30 -21.18 -9.89
C LEU A 39 -3.63 -19.69 -9.75
N GLY A 40 -4.75 -19.20 -10.32
CA GLY A 40 -5.28 -17.86 -10.06
C GLY A 40 -5.64 -17.59 -8.58
N ILE A 41 -5.72 -18.64 -7.75
CA ILE A 41 -5.89 -18.51 -6.30
C ILE A 41 -4.67 -17.85 -5.65
N LEU A 42 -3.46 -18.08 -6.18
CA LEU A 42 -2.21 -17.54 -5.63
C LEU A 42 -2.20 -16.00 -5.56
N PRO A 43 -2.43 -15.25 -6.66
CA PRO A 43 -2.47 -13.79 -6.57
C PRO A 43 -3.60 -13.28 -5.66
N ILE A 44 -4.76 -13.94 -5.65
CA ILE A 44 -5.90 -13.52 -4.80
C ILE A 44 -5.58 -13.71 -3.31
N VAL A 45 -5.04 -14.86 -2.91
CA VAL A 45 -4.71 -15.11 -1.50
C VAL A 45 -3.59 -14.18 -1.03
N SER A 46 -2.59 -13.93 -1.88
CA SER A 46 -1.54 -12.95 -1.58
C SER A 46 -2.11 -11.54 -1.39
N SER A 47 -3.10 -11.14 -2.20
CA SER A 47 -3.78 -9.84 -2.03
C SER A 47 -4.62 -9.76 -0.75
N ALA A 48 -5.32 -10.83 -0.38
CA ALA A 48 -6.06 -10.90 0.86
C ALA A 48 -5.13 -10.82 2.08
N ILE A 49 -3.99 -11.53 2.06
CA ILE A 49 -2.96 -11.49 3.11
C ILE A 49 -2.38 -10.08 3.22
N LEU A 50 -1.99 -9.45 2.10
CA LEU A 50 -1.47 -8.08 2.11
C LEU A 50 -2.51 -7.10 2.66
N GLY A 51 -3.77 -7.21 2.22
CA GLY A 51 -4.87 -6.39 2.71
C GLY A 51 -5.07 -6.52 4.21
N LEU A 52 -5.02 -7.76 4.74
CA LEU A 52 -5.13 -8.03 6.16
C LEU A 52 -3.95 -7.43 6.94
N PHE A 53 -2.72 -7.58 6.44
CA PHE A 53 -1.51 -7.05 7.07
C PHE A 53 -1.53 -5.53 7.15
N ILE A 54 -1.96 -4.86 6.08
CA ILE A 54 -2.06 -3.40 6.03
C ILE A 54 -3.16 -2.89 6.98
N ILE A 55 -4.33 -3.53 7.02
CA ILE A 55 -5.42 -3.13 7.92
C ILE A 55 -5.03 -3.34 9.39
N ARG A 56 -4.29 -4.41 9.69
CA ARG A 56 -3.88 -4.77 11.07
C ARG A 56 -2.47 -4.31 11.41
N ARG A 57 -1.89 -3.39 10.63
CA ARG A 57 -0.48 -2.97 10.78
C ARG A 57 -0.13 -2.52 12.20
N ASP A 58 -1.04 -1.83 12.88
CA ASP A 58 -0.78 -1.27 14.22
C ASP A 58 -0.75 -2.39 15.27
N VAL A 59 -1.61 -3.41 15.10
CA VAL A 59 -1.62 -4.62 15.94
C VAL A 59 -0.39 -5.48 15.68
N VAL A 60 0.00 -5.62 14.41
CA VAL A 60 1.22 -6.35 14.01
C VAL A 60 2.46 -5.66 14.55
N ALA A 61 2.53 -4.33 14.47
CA ALA A 61 3.63 -3.55 15.02
C ALA A 61 3.72 -3.66 16.54
N ALA A 62 2.59 -3.79 17.24
CA ALA A 62 2.56 -4.00 18.69
C ALA A 62 3.03 -5.40 19.11
N LEU A 63 2.95 -6.40 18.24
CA LEU A 63 3.34 -7.79 18.51
C LEU A 63 4.80 -8.11 18.12
N GLY A 64 5.50 -7.20 17.44
CA GLY A 64 6.83 -7.43 16.88
C GLY A 64 7.79 -6.27 17.09
N SER A 65 9.02 -6.40 16.56
CA SER A 65 10.00 -5.33 16.56
C SER A 65 9.58 -4.22 15.58
N PRO A 66 9.70 -2.92 15.94
CA PRO A 66 9.38 -1.80 15.05
C PRO A 66 10.21 -1.77 13.75
N ILE A 67 11.27 -2.58 13.65
CA ILE A 67 12.10 -2.77 12.45
C ILE A 67 11.32 -3.51 11.32
N GLN A 68 10.25 -4.25 11.65
CA GLN A 68 9.36 -4.90 10.67
C GLN A 68 8.20 -4.01 10.20
N ALA A 69 8.18 -2.72 10.56
CA ALA A 69 7.17 -1.80 10.04
C ALA A 69 7.18 -1.81 8.51
N LEU A 70 6.04 -2.10 7.87
CA LEU A 70 5.93 -2.02 6.41
C LEU A 70 6.25 -0.60 5.98
N SER A 71 7.42 -0.43 5.38
CA SER A 71 7.77 0.84 4.77
C SER A 71 6.76 1.16 3.66
N PRO A 72 6.43 2.44 3.41
CA PRO A 72 5.61 2.83 2.28
C PRO A 72 6.12 2.26 0.94
N SER A 73 7.45 2.17 0.78
CA SER A 73 8.09 1.57 -0.39
C SER A 73 7.77 0.07 -0.53
N ASN A 74 7.78 -0.69 0.57
CA ASN A 74 7.44 -2.12 0.53
C ASN A 74 5.98 -2.33 0.11
N ILE A 75 5.06 -1.49 0.59
CA ILE A 75 3.65 -1.53 0.19
C ILE A 75 3.52 -1.24 -1.31
N PHE A 76 4.22 -0.21 -1.81
CA PHE A 76 4.24 0.12 -3.23
C PHE A 76 4.72 -1.06 -4.10
N PHE A 77 5.86 -1.66 -3.77
CA PHE A 77 6.38 -2.81 -4.53
C PHE A 77 5.46 -4.03 -4.43
N ALA A 78 4.86 -4.27 -3.27
CA ALA A 78 3.89 -5.35 -3.10
C ALA A 78 2.64 -5.14 -3.97
N ASP A 79 2.11 -3.92 -4.02
CA ASP A 79 0.99 -3.58 -4.90
C ASP A 79 1.37 -3.69 -6.37
N LEU A 80 2.55 -3.23 -6.76
CA LEU A 80 3.05 -3.33 -8.14
C LEU A 80 3.19 -4.78 -8.59
N PHE A 81 3.82 -5.59 -7.73
CA PHE A 81 3.97 -7.02 -7.97
C PHE A 81 2.61 -7.71 -8.07
N LEU A 82 1.68 -7.43 -7.15
CA LEU A 82 0.34 -8.03 -7.18
C LEU A 82 -0.47 -7.57 -8.40
N ALA A 83 -0.41 -6.30 -8.80
CA ALA A 83 -1.06 -5.82 -10.01
C ALA A 83 -0.57 -6.59 -11.24
N GLY A 84 0.75 -6.72 -11.40
CA GLY A 84 1.35 -7.50 -12.47
C GLY A 84 0.99 -8.99 -12.40
N PHE A 85 1.04 -9.57 -11.20
CA PHE A 85 0.77 -10.98 -10.99
C PHE A 85 -0.68 -11.34 -11.34
N HIS A 86 -1.67 -10.54 -10.92
CA HIS A 86 -3.06 -10.74 -11.34
C HIS A 86 -3.24 -10.52 -12.84
N PHE A 87 -2.63 -9.50 -13.42
CA PHE A 87 -2.76 -9.19 -14.85
C PHE A 87 -2.21 -10.31 -15.73
N ILE A 88 -1.05 -10.87 -15.39
CA ILE A 88 -0.45 -12.01 -16.10
C ILE A 88 -1.39 -13.22 -16.04
N PHE A 89 -1.92 -13.52 -14.85
CA PHE A 89 -2.82 -14.66 -14.66
C PHE A 89 -4.13 -14.48 -15.42
N LEU A 90 -4.70 -13.27 -15.42
CA LEU A 90 -5.86 -12.91 -16.23
C LEU A 90 -5.62 -13.17 -17.72
N LEU A 91 -4.49 -12.68 -18.26
CA LEU A 91 -4.16 -12.85 -19.68
C LEU A 91 -4.04 -14.32 -20.05
N ILE A 92 -3.34 -15.12 -19.23
CA ILE A 92 -3.19 -16.55 -19.51
C ILE A 92 -4.54 -17.27 -19.34
N SER A 93 -5.33 -16.94 -18.31
CA SER A 93 -6.66 -17.52 -18.13
C SER A 93 -7.56 -17.29 -19.34
N TRP A 94 -7.58 -16.09 -19.91
CA TRP A 94 -8.35 -15.81 -21.13
C TRP A 94 -7.75 -16.50 -22.36
N ALA A 95 -6.42 -16.56 -22.49
CA ALA A 95 -5.75 -17.24 -23.60
C ALA A 95 -5.98 -18.76 -23.62
N MET A 96 -6.34 -19.35 -22.47
CA MET A 96 -6.66 -20.77 -22.31
C MET A 96 -8.14 -21.08 -22.58
N ILE A 97 -9.04 -20.09 -22.56
CA ILE A 97 -10.44 -20.25 -22.97
C ILE A 97 -10.48 -20.23 -24.51
N ARG A 98 -10.12 -21.37 -25.12
CA ARG A 98 -10.03 -21.49 -26.59
C ARG A 98 -11.26 -22.09 -27.25
N ASP A 99 -11.98 -22.96 -26.54
CA ASP A 99 -13.11 -23.69 -27.09
C ASP A 99 -14.44 -23.08 -26.65
N PRO A 100 -15.13 -22.29 -27.52
CA PRO A 100 -16.40 -21.63 -27.17
C PRO A 100 -17.56 -22.62 -26.96
N TRP A 101 -17.36 -23.90 -27.30
CA TRP A 101 -18.37 -24.94 -27.21
C TRP A 101 -18.46 -25.58 -25.82
N ASP A 102 -17.42 -25.43 -24.97
CA ASP A 102 -17.47 -25.88 -23.58
C ASP A 102 -18.06 -24.77 -22.69
N ARG A 103 -19.40 -24.70 -22.70
CA ARG A 103 -20.16 -23.68 -21.96
C ARG A 103 -19.84 -23.68 -20.46
N GLY A 104 -19.51 -24.83 -19.88
CA GLY A 104 -19.18 -24.94 -18.45
C GLY A 104 -17.85 -24.25 -18.13
N GLN A 105 -16.82 -24.52 -18.93
CA GLN A 105 -15.51 -23.91 -18.77
C GLN A 105 -15.53 -22.41 -19.05
N VAL A 106 -16.28 -21.98 -20.07
CA VAL A 106 -16.43 -20.55 -20.39
C VAL A 106 -17.06 -19.79 -19.22
N VAL A 107 -18.13 -20.35 -18.63
CA VAL A 107 -18.80 -19.75 -17.46
C VAL A 107 -17.85 -19.70 -16.26
N LEU A 108 -17.21 -20.82 -15.90
CA LEU A 108 -16.29 -20.88 -14.76
C LEU A 108 -15.07 -19.97 -14.94
N GLY A 109 -14.50 -19.91 -16.15
CA GLY A 109 -13.39 -19.01 -16.47
C GLY A 109 -13.79 -17.54 -16.41
N THR A 110 -14.94 -17.20 -16.96
CA THR A 110 -15.44 -15.81 -16.93
C THR A 110 -15.67 -15.35 -15.50
N TYR A 111 -16.48 -16.08 -14.73
CA TYR A 111 -16.80 -15.68 -13.36
C TYR A 111 -15.61 -15.84 -12.39
N GLY A 112 -14.74 -16.82 -12.61
CA GLY A 112 -13.51 -17.00 -11.84
C GLY A 112 -12.50 -15.87 -12.05
N THR A 113 -12.50 -15.23 -13.21
CA THR A 113 -11.61 -14.09 -13.50
C THR A 113 -12.12 -12.76 -12.95
N VAL A 114 -13.41 -12.63 -12.59
CA VAL A 114 -13.98 -11.39 -12.04
C VAL A 114 -13.25 -10.92 -10.76
N PRO A 115 -13.03 -11.76 -9.73
CA PRO A 115 -12.22 -11.36 -8.57
C PRO A 115 -10.80 -10.93 -8.95
N MET A 116 -10.18 -11.56 -9.94
CA MET A 116 -8.84 -11.18 -10.41
C MET A 116 -8.85 -9.81 -11.09
N MET A 117 -9.87 -9.50 -11.90
CA MET A 117 -10.05 -8.17 -12.51
C MET A 117 -10.21 -7.10 -11.43
N VAL A 118 -11.06 -7.35 -10.43
CA VAL A 118 -11.31 -6.43 -9.33
C VAL A 118 -10.02 -6.16 -8.54
N ASN A 119 -9.29 -7.21 -8.15
CA ASN A 119 -8.02 -7.05 -7.44
C ASN A 119 -6.97 -6.32 -8.28
N THR A 120 -6.87 -6.61 -9.58
CA THR A 120 -6.00 -5.87 -10.52
C THR A 120 -6.35 -4.38 -10.51
N GLY A 121 -7.64 -4.06 -10.64
CA GLY A 121 -8.13 -2.68 -10.61
C GLY A 121 -7.82 -1.96 -9.30
N ILE A 122 -7.99 -2.64 -8.16
CA ILE A 122 -7.67 -2.10 -6.84
C ILE A 122 -6.18 -1.77 -6.71
N HIS A 123 -5.29 -2.70 -7.06
CA HIS A 123 -3.86 -2.46 -6.97
C HIS A 123 -3.43 -1.34 -7.92
N LEU A 124 -3.91 -1.32 -9.17
CA LEU A 124 -3.64 -0.23 -10.11
C LEU A 124 -4.15 1.13 -9.62
N TYR A 125 -5.37 1.18 -9.05
CA TYR A 125 -5.94 2.41 -8.50
C TYR A 125 -5.08 2.98 -7.36
N ILE A 126 -4.50 2.13 -6.53
CA ILE A 126 -3.60 2.53 -5.44
C ILE A 126 -2.22 2.98 -5.99
N LEU A 127 -1.72 2.31 -7.04
CA LEU A 127 -0.40 2.58 -7.63
C LEU A 127 -0.33 3.84 -8.48
N ILE A 128 -1.32 4.08 -9.34
CA ILE A 128 -1.29 5.16 -10.36
C ILE A 128 -0.98 6.53 -9.75
N PRO A 129 -1.62 6.96 -8.64
CA PRO A 129 -1.30 8.25 -8.01
C PRO A 129 0.14 8.33 -7.48
N GLN A 130 0.69 7.22 -6.99
CA GLN A 130 2.05 7.16 -6.45
C GLN A 130 3.08 7.28 -7.57
N ILE A 131 2.83 6.60 -8.69
CA ILE A 131 3.63 6.69 -9.91
C ILE A 131 3.60 8.12 -10.46
N GLY A 132 2.42 8.76 -10.51
CA GLY A 132 2.29 10.15 -10.95
C GLY A 132 3.13 11.12 -10.12
N HIS A 133 3.12 10.98 -8.78
CA HIS A 133 3.93 11.81 -7.89
C HIS A 133 5.44 11.57 -8.07
N LEU A 134 5.87 10.32 -8.30
CA LEU A 134 7.26 10.00 -8.62
C LEU A 134 7.74 10.67 -9.91
N PHE A 135 6.88 10.73 -10.94
CA PHE A 135 7.21 11.40 -12.20
C PHE A 135 7.20 12.92 -12.09
N VAL A 136 6.22 13.51 -11.41
CA VAL A 136 6.14 14.97 -11.22
C VAL A 136 7.31 15.46 -10.37
N ASN A 137 7.65 14.80 -9.27
CA ASN A 137 8.72 15.27 -8.39
C ASN A 137 10.14 15.11 -8.97
N ARG A 138 10.31 14.24 -9.97
CA ARG A 138 11.58 14.13 -10.71
C ARG A 138 11.83 15.33 -11.63
N THR A 139 10.84 16.17 -11.91
CA THR A 139 11.00 17.32 -12.81
C THR A 139 11.58 18.57 -12.16
N CYS A 140 11.85 18.55 -10.84
CA CYS A 140 12.53 19.65 -10.14
C CYS A 140 14.06 19.46 -10.17
N ASP A 141 14.67 19.80 -11.30
CA ASP A 141 16.14 19.80 -11.51
C ASP A 141 16.81 21.08 -10.98
N CYS A 142 16.35 21.62 -9.84
CA CYS A 142 16.97 22.80 -9.25
C CYS A 142 17.98 22.41 -8.14
N PRO A 143 19.10 23.14 -8.01
CA PRO A 143 20.10 22.89 -6.97
C PRO A 143 19.54 22.89 -5.54
N HIS A 144 18.44 23.60 -5.31
CA HIS A 144 17.79 23.75 -4.01
C HIS A 144 16.97 22.51 -3.60
N CYS A 145 16.50 21.70 -4.55
CA CYS A 145 15.80 20.45 -4.23
C CYS A 145 16.78 19.33 -3.87
N GLN A 146 17.94 19.26 -4.53
CA GLN A 146 18.95 18.21 -4.26
C GLN A 146 19.55 18.28 -2.86
N THR A 147 19.72 19.49 -2.30
CA THR A 147 20.23 19.69 -0.94
C THR A 147 19.21 19.27 0.10
N VAL A 148 17.92 19.58 -0.09
CA VAL A 148 16.84 19.16 0.84
C VAL A 148 16.65 17.64 0.83
N THR A 149 16.71 16.97 -0.33
CA THR A 149 16.59 15.51 -0.38
C THR A 149 17.78 14.84 0.30
N LYS A 150 19.01 15.34 0.12
CA LYS A 150 20.19 14.84 0.84
C LYS A 150 20.05 14.98 2.35
N THR A 151 19.53 16.10 2.84
CA THR A 151 19.28 16.29 4.28
C THR A 151 18.14 15.39 4.79
N SER A 152 17.13 15.12 3.96
CA SER A 152 16.01 14.22 4.31
C SER A 152 16.44 12.74 4.41
N TYR A 153 17.41 12.27 3.61
CA TYR A 153 17.98 10.93 3.77
C TYR A 153 18.77 10.76 5.09
N PHE A 154 19.22 11.85 5.70
CA PHE A 154 19.89 11.86 7.01
C PHE A 154 18.97 12.27 8.18
N SER A 155 17.69 12.56 7.93
CA SER A 155 16.76 13.07 8.95
C SER A 155 15.41 12.33 8.95
N SER A 156 15.45 11.00 8.97
CA SER A 156 14.28 10.17 9.30
C SER A 156 14.40 9.51 10.68
N GLY A 157 15.06 10.20 11.61
CA GLY A 157 15.32 9.68 12.95
C GLY A 157 15.53 10.74 14.02
N VAL A 158 14.78 11.86 14.01
CA VAL A 158 14.67 12.72 15.20
C VAL A 158 13.25 13.26 15.33
N SER A 159 12.57 12.71 16.34
CA SER A 159 11.59 13.33 17.24
C SER A 159 10.95 14.64 16.80
N GLU A 160 9.63 14.59 16.70
CA GLU A 160 8.72 15.65 17.15
C GLU A 160 9.30 16.34 18.40
N TYR A 161 9.83 17.56 18.23
CA TYR A 161 10.19 18.45 19.31
C TYR A 161 9.28 19.66 19.22
N THR A 162 8.34 19.72 20.18
CA THR A 162 7.58 20.90 20.55
C THR A 162 8.56 22.04 20.85
N PRO A 163 8.50 23.18 20.16
CA PRO A 163 9.27 24.35 20.60
C PRO A 163 8.61 24.88 21.86
N LEU A 164 9.24 24.61 23.01
CA LEU A 164 8.95 25.30 24.25
C LEU A 164 9.39 26.76 24.08
N SER A 165 8.43 27.66 24.24
CA SER A 165 8.64 29.10 24.33
C SER A 165 9.38 29.40 25.62
N ASP A 166 10.71 29.55 25.56
CA ASP A 166 11.50 30.13 26.66
C ASP A 166 11.29 31.65 26.65
N GLY A 167 10.17 32.07 27.24
CA GLY A 167 9.87 33.43 27.62
C GLY A 167 10.28 33.67 29.07
N ASP A 168 11.58 33.58 29.37
CA ASP A 168 12.11 33.99 30.66
C ASP A 168 12.70 35.41 30.53
N THR A 169 11.85 36.37 30.84
CA THR A 169 12.19 37.77 31.04
C THR A 169 12.60 37.96 32.50
N GLU A 170 13.91 38.08 32.75
CA GLU A 170 14.59 38.83 33.83
C GLU A 170 14.40 38.35 35.31
N PRO A 171 15.45 38.44 36.16
CA PRO A 171 15.90 39.73 36.70
C PRO A 171 17.42 39.92 36.71
N GLU A 172 17.91 40.94 36.01
CA GLU A 172 19.24 41.51 36.26
C GLU A 172 19.19 42.27 37.59
N VAL A 173 19.77 41.67 38.64
CA VAL A 173 20.00 42.33 39.93
C VAL A 173 21.13 43.35 39.74
N VAL A 174 20.78 44.58 39.41
CA VAL A 174 21.68 45.74 39.53
C VAL A 174 21.54 46.31 40.93
N GLU A 175 22.61 46.13 41.69
CA GLU A 175 22.81 46.59 43.05
C GLU A 175 23.07 48.11 43.11
N ARG A 176 22.61 48.74 44.20
CA ARG A 176 23.05 50.01 44.82
C ARG A 176 22.49 51.36 44.32
N ASP A 177 21.42 51.76 45.03
CA ASP A 177 21.37 52.93 45.93
C ASP A 177 21.81 54.30 45.39
N LEU A 178 20.83 55.05 44.88
CA LEU A 178 20.82 56.51 44.87
C LEU A 178 19.79 57.02 45.88
N GLU A 179 20.32 57.69 46.91
CA GLU A 179 19.83 58.94 47.49
C GLU A 179 18.34 59.02 47.90
N ALA A 180 18.10 58.77 49.20
CA ALA A 180 17.03 59.45 49.94
C ALA A 180 17.67 60.52 50.83
N GLY A 181 17.42 61.78 50.51
CA GLY A 181 17.69 62.89 51.40
C GLY A 181 16.71 62.91 52.58
N HIS A 182 17.23 63.20 53.77
CA HIS A 182 16.74 64.17 54.75
C HIS A 182 17.75 64.26 55.90
#